data_AF-A0A941N7Q3-F1
#
_entry.id   AF-A0A941N7Q3-F1
#
_cell.length_a   1.000
_cell.length_b   1.000
_cell.length_c   1.000
_cell.angle_alpha   90.00
_cell.angle_beta   90.00
_cell.angle_gamma   90.00
#
_symmetry.space_group_name_H-M   'P 1'
#
loop_
_entity.id
_entity.type
_entity.pdbx_description
1 polymer ?
#
loop_
_entity_poly.entity_id
_entity_poly.type
_entity_poly.pdbx_seq_one_letter_code
_entity_poly.pdbx_strand_id
1 'polypeptide(L)'
;MSSLPAGSSRRGYRVLVLFVALGLLAPLLWFPVRFWLTSRRDLASRRQLHQIGVALQAYHDHYGSFPPAYVLGSDGERWHSWRVLLLPYLGEQQLYDQYRFDEPWNGPHNAALGTRMPTVYLSPAHPVAGIASYLAIVGPETVWPEQYSIQLAQVFSGPSQVISLIEDTTSTVNWLEPRDLDYRDVKTATDPIAVWGSGAVGSQPSPGTLVLLADGAVKSLSPTIDRRILAVLLTAARGARLPGVAWPIEHLSESEPIPVLRPAASFPNSDIVPYTETPLVAGRNCVYCATFALAWDVACEQFEGRPLQLKGDPPLARALNAHQFERRNLSPDSYRVAVGDDEPKWAEALQTEIQSQFPAGSPQLLKPVPQDDGFPHIKIYAYLQKKLPFQHKFHVSDLPLCFHTENGFRTVASFDADVTTDNPTRSEILSQVTVLDYVSDDDFILKVGSGVGRDEILLAKVPPAETLQQTMDAVQQRIAQPHALHTRRSVEAEETLEIPRLTFSVAKDYFELVGRDLQLKSLTATAFRRIERAEQIIRFRLDEAGGYLESEALISVIGDFGESEPPAPHKIREFVFDRPFLICLTEHQATQPYFAAWIANTEFMTLRSP
;
A
#
# COMPACT_ATOMS: atom_id res chain seq x y z
N MET A 1 -35.79 70.89 -76.14
CA MET A 1 -35.94 70.80 -74.67
C MET A 1 -36.05 69.33 -74.29
N SER A 2 -35.30 68.85 -73.30
CA SER A 2 -35.38 67.48 -72.81
C SER A 2 -34.81 67.39 -71.38
N SER A 3 -35.65 67.67 -70.38
CA SER A 3 -35.26 67.67 -68.97
C SER A 3 -35.33 66.27 -68.37
N LEU A 4 -34.18 65.67 -68.07
CA LEU A 4 -34.08 64.40 -67.35
C LEU A 4 -34.36 64.60 -65.84
N PRO A 5 -35.24 63.79 -65.20
CA PRO A 5 -35.49 63.87 -63.76
C PRO A 5 -34.35 63.22 -62.95
N ALA A 6 -33.38 64.01 -62.50
CA ALA A 6 -32.40 63.57 -61.53
C ALA A 6 -33.00 63.51 -60.11
N GLY A 7 -32.93 62.36 -59.42
CA GLY A 7 -33.49 62.24 -58.07
C GLY A 7 -33.11 61.00 -57.25
N SER A 8 -33.47 59.79 -57.70
CA SER A 8 -33.46 58.58 -56.85
C SER A 8 -32.09 57.92 -56.65
N SER A 9 -31.32 57.75 -57.73
CA SER A 9 -30.07 56.95 -57.76
C SER A 9 -29.06 57.32 -56.65
N ARG A 10 -28.85 58.61 -56.39
CA ARG A 10 -27.87 59.07 -55.37
C ARG A 10 -28.25 58.73 -53.93
N ARG A 11 -29.54 58.50 -53.62
CA ARG A 11 -29.95 57.98 -52.29
C ARG A 11 -29.66 56.49 -52.18
N GLY A 12 -30.07 55.70 -53.18
CA GLY A 12 -29.80 54.25 -53.22
C GLY A 12 -28.30 53.94 -53.12
N TYR A 13 -27.47 54.63 -53.91
CA TYR A 13 -26.02 54.46 -53.87
C TYR A 13 -25.41 54.84 -52.51
N ARG A 14 -25.82 55.96 -51.90
CA ARG A 14 -25.34 56.36 -50.56
C ARG A 14 -25.72 55.34 -49.48
N VAL A 15 -26.94 54.80 -49.53
CA VAL A 15 -27.40 53.76 -48.59
C VAL A 15 -26.61 52.46 -48.79
N LEU A 16 -26.39 52.03 -50.04
CA LEU A 16 -25.59 50.85 -50.36
C LEU A 16 -24.15 50.96 -49.86
N VAL A 17 -23.49 52.10 -50.11
CA VAL A 17 -22.13 52.36 -49.61
C VAL A 17 -22.08 52.37 -48.08
N LEU A 18 -23.12 52.88 -47.40
CA LEU A 18 -23.22 52.83 -45.94
C LEU A 18 -23.35 51.40 -45.41
N PHE A 19 -24.17 50.56 -46.04
CA PHE A 19 -24.30 49.14 -45.65
C PHE A 19 -23.01 48.35 -45.92
N VAL A 20 -22.31 48.59 -47.04
CA VAL A 20 -21.02 47.96 -47.33
C VAL A 20 -19.95 48.42 -46.34
N ALA A 21 -19.86 49.73 -46.05
CA ALA A 21 -18.91 50.26 -45.06
C ALA A 21 -19.19 49.72 -43.65
N LEU A 22 -20.46 49.65 -43.23
CA LEU A 22 -20.85 49.09 -41.93
C LEU A 22 -20.59 47.58 -41.88
N GLY A 23 -20.85 46.85 -42.96
CA GLY A 23 -20.56 45.42 -43.09
C GLY A 23 -19.07 45.07 -43.08
N LEU A 24 -18.21 46.00 -43.48
CA LEU A 24 -16.74 45.87 -43.38
C LEU A 24 -16.20 46.32 -42.01
N LEU A 25 -16.78 47.37 -41.41
CA LEU A 25 -16.37 47.89 -40.09
C LEU A 25 -16.88 47.02 -38.93
N ALA A 26 -18.04 46.37 -39.06
CA ALA A 26 -18.60 45.50 -38.05
C ALA A 26 -17.64 44.35 -37.64
N PRO A 27 -17.11 43.50 -38.55
CA PRO A 27 -16.10 42.51 -38.18
C PRO A 27 -14.82 43.15 -37.64
N LEU A 28 -14.39 44.29 -38.20
CA LEU A 28 -13.22 45.06 -37.79
C LEU A 28 -13.29 45.58 -36.34
N LEU A 29 -14.48 45.70 -35.75
CA LEU A 29 -14.68 46.00 -34.34
C LEU A 29 -15.06 44.75 -33.52
N TRP A 30 -15.86 43.84 -34.08
CA TRP A 30 -16.35 42.63 -33.43
C TRP A 30 -15.22 41.66 -33.07
N PHE A 31 -14.25 41.44 -33.95
CA PHE A 31 -13.11 40.57 -33.66
C PHE A 31 -12.19 41.16 -32.56
N PRO A 32 -11.71 42.42 -32.64
CA PRO A 32 -10.90 43.01 -31.57
C PRO A 32 -11.63 43.13 -30.23
N VAL A 33 -12.92 43.50 -30.20
CA VAL A 33 -13.68 43.59 -28.94
C VAL A 33 -13.85 42.21 -28.31
N ARG A 34 -14.13 41.16 -29.09
CA ARG A 34 -14.17 39.78 -28.56
C ARG A 34 -12.80 39.32 -28.05
N PHE A 35 -11.72 39.57 -28.80
CA PHE A 35 -10.36 39.23 -28.41
C PHE A 35 -9.91 39.95 -27.13
N TRP A 36 -10.32 41.21 -26.95
CA TRP A 36 -10.04 41.99 -25.74
C TRP A 36 -10.86 41.50 -24.53
N LEU A 37 -12.10 41.07 -24.74
CA LEU A 37 -12.95 40.48 -23.69
C LEU A 37 -12.47 39.10 -23.26
N THR A 38 -11.99 38.23 -24.16
CA THR A 38 -11.36 36.96 -23.78
C THR A 38 -10.03 37.18 -23.07
N SER A 39 -9.17 38.04 -23.60
CA SER A 39 -7.89 38.40 -22.95
C SER A 39 -8.07 38.96 -21.53
N ARG A 40 -9.12 39.75 -21.30
CA ARG A 40 -9.46 40.27 -19.96
C ARG A 40 -9.96 39.20 -18.98
N ARG A 41 -10.60 38.13 -19.47
CA ARG A 41 -11.04 37.01 -18.62
C ARG A 41 -9.86 36.14 -18.22
N ASP A 42 -9.02 35.75 -19.18
CA ASP A 42 -7.75 35.03 -18.92
C ASP A 42 -6.88 35.77 -17.89
N LEU A 43 -6.64 37.07 -18.06
CA LEU A 43 -5.88 37.89 -17.11
C LEU A 43 -6.54 38.05 -15.73
N ALA A 44 -7.85 37.79 -15.60
CA ALA A 44 -8.56 37.81 -14.33
C ALA A 44 -8.49 36.44 -13.64
N SER A 45 -8.78 35.35 -14.38
CA SER A 45 -8.61 33.98 -13.89
C SER A 45 -7.17 33.72 -13.40
N ARG A 46 -6.15 34.11 -14.18
CA ARG A 46 -4.74 34.03 -13.78
C ARG A 46 -4.46 34.75 -12.46
N ARG A 47 -5.12 35.88 -12.21
CA ARG A 47 -4.92 36.68 -11.00
C ARG A 47 -5.51 35.97 -9.78
N GLN A 48 -6.72 35.44 -9.89
CA GLN A 48 -7.38 34.72 -8.81
C GLN A 48 -6.64 33.42 -8.48
N LEU A 49 -6.25 32.65 -9.50
CA LEU A 49 -5.49 31.42 -9.33
C LEU A 49 -4.11 31.69 -8.69
N HIS A 50 -3.45 32.80 -9.05
CA HIS A 50 -2.24 33.26 -8.39
C HIS A 50 -2.48 33.78 -6.95
N GLN A 51 -3.62 34.43 -6.65
CA GLN A 51 -4.00 34.81 -5.29
C GLN A 51 -4.23 33.58 -4.39
N ILE A 52 -4.82 32.51 -4.91
CA ILE A 52 -4.89 31.22 -4.21
C ILE A 52 -3.48 30.66 -3.99
N GLY A 53 -2.59 30.73 -4.99
CA GLY A 53 -1.18 30.36 -4.83
C GLY A 53 -0.46 31.12 -3.72
N VAL A 54 -0.66 32.44 -3.61
CA VAL A 54 -0.11 33.24 -2.51
C VAL A 54 -0.70 32.83 -1.16
N ALA A 55 -2.00 32.55 -1.08
CA ALA A 55 -2.63 32.07 0.15
C ALA A 55 -2.13 30.66 0.56
N LEU A 56 -1.88 29.77 -0.41
CA LEU A 56 -1.30 28.44 -0.17
C LEU A 56 0.13 28.53 0.39
N GLN A 57 0.97 29.42 -0.15
CA GLN A 57 2.31 29.65 0.38
C GLN A 57 2.26 30.30 1.77
N ALA A 58 1.36 31.26 2.00
CA ALA A 58 1.20 31.89 3.31
C ALA A 58 0.68 30.92 4.39
N TYR A 59 -0.17 29.96 4.01
CA TYR A 59 -0.58 28.84 4.87
C TYR A 59 0.62 27.91 5.16
N HIS A 60 1.39 27.56 4.13
CA HIS A 60 2.60 26.74 4.27
C HIS A 60 3.65 27.39 5.18
N ASP A 61 3.89 28.70 5.06
CA ASP A 61 4.81 29.45 5.91
C ASP A 61 4.35 29.53 7.38
N HIS A 62 3.04 29.43 7.64
CA HIS A 62 2.48 29.44 8.99
C HIS A 62 2.45 28.06 9.66
N TYR A 63 2.08 27.01 8.92
CA TYR A 63 1.89 25.65 9.47
C TYR A 63 3.04 24.67 9.14
N GLY A 64 3.99 25.06 8.28
CA GLY A 64 5.08 24.21 7.81
C GLY A 64 4.71 23.23 6.69
N SER A 65 3.46 23.26 6.20
CA SER A 65 2.94 22.39 5.14
C SER A 65 1.71 23.00 4.46
N PHE A 66 1.42 22.60 3.22
CA PHE A 66 0.16 22.93 2.55
C PHE A 66 -1.07 22.41 3.33
N PRO A 67 -2.26 23.01 3.15
CA PRO A 67 -3.49 22.47 3.73
C PRO A 67 -3.79 21.08 3.16
N PRO A 68 -4.41 20.17 3.93
CA PRO A 68 -4.90 18.90 3.38
C PRO A 68 -6.07 19.21 2.44
N ALA A 69 -6.36 18.30 1.48
CA ALA A 69 -7.48 18.52 0.56
C ALA A 69 -8.82 18.64 1.30
N TYR A 70 -8.96 17.87 2.38
CA TYR A 70 -10.07 17.97 3.30
C TYR A 70 -9.67 17.60 4.73
N VAL A 71 -10.46 18.04 5.70
CA VAL A 71 -10.39 17.59 7.10
C VAL A 71 -11.57 16.64 7.36
N LEU A 72 -11.29 15.54 8.06
CA LEU A 72 -12.29 14.54 8.46
C LEU A 72 -13.02 14.94 9.74
N GLY A 73 -14.29 14.55 9.83
CA GLY A 73 -15.12 14.69 11.01
C GLY A 73 -14.89 13.61 12.08
N SER A 74 -15.61 13.71 13.19
CA SER A 74 -15.62 12.70 14.26
C SER A 74 -16.32 11.40 13.87
N ASP A 75 -17.06 11.40 12.76
CA ASP A 75 -17.68 10.27 12.08
C ASP A 75 -16.76 9.61 11.03
N GLY A 76 -15.62 10.23 10.70
CA GLY A 76 -14.73 9.81 9.62
C GLY A 76 -15.12 10.30 8.22
N GLU A 77 -16.17 11.13 8.10
CA GLU A 77 -16.61 11.70 6.83
C GLU A 77 -15.85 12.98 6.46
N ARG A 78 -15.87 13.35 5.17
CA ARG A 78 -15.22 14.57 4.68
C ARG A 78 -16.02 15.81 5.14
N TRP A 79 -15.54 16.52 6.15
CA TRP A 79 -16.27 17.64 6.78
C TRP A 79 -15.90 19.01 6.22
N HIS A 80 -14.62 19.31 5.98
CA HIS A 80 -14.17 20.67 5.64
C HIS A 80 -13.20 20.69 4.45
N SER A 81 -13.39 21.60 3.49
CA SER A 81 -12.51 21.78 2.33
C SER A 81 -11.29 22.67 2.65
N TRP A 82 -10.16 22.42 1.98
CA TRP A 82 -9.00 23.32 1.92
C TRP A 82 -9.38 24.80 1.64
N ARG A 83 -10.46 25.03 0.88
CA ARG A 83 -10.99 26.36 0.55
C ARG A 83 -11.37 27.18 1.78
N VAL A 84 -11.84 26.51 2.83
CA VAL A 84 -12.22 27.16 4.10
C VAL A 84 -10.96 27.46 4.93
N LEU A 85 -9.99 26.54 4.93
CA LEU A 85 -8.71 26.71 5.65
C LEU A 85 -7.88 27.91 5.14
N LEU A 86 -8.05 28.29 3.87
CA LEU A 86 -7.37 29.46 3.27
C LEU A 86 -8.06 30.80 3.53
N LEU A 87 -9.27 30.86 4.09
CA LEU A 87 -10.01 32.13 4.25
C LEU A 87 -9.22 33.23 5.00
N PRO A 88 -8.50 32.97 6.11
CA PRO A 88 -7.68 33.97 6.78
C PRO A 88 -6.61 34.58 5.86
N TYR A 89 -5.95 33.71 5.08
CA TYR A 89 -4.87 34.05 4.14
C TYR A 89 -5.36 34.78 2.88
N LEU A 90 -6.67 34.73 2.63
CA LEU A 90 -7.38 35.49 1.59
C LEU A 90 -7.99 36.81 2.09
N GLY A 91 -7.85 37.11 3.39
CA GLY A 91 -8.44 38.30 4.03
C GLY A 91 -9.90 38.13 4.48
N GLU A 92 -10.47 36.94 4.34
CA GLU A 92 -11.86 36.60 4.65
C GLU A 92 -12.06 36.14 6.11
N GLN A 93 -11.30 36.72 7.05
CA GLN A 93 -11.33 36.35 8.48
C GLN A 93 -12.75 36.40 9.06
N GLN A 94 -13.54 37.43 8.71
CA GLN A 94 -14.92 37.58 9.19
C GLN A 94 -15.86 36.47 8.67
N LEU A 95 -15.51 35.76 7.60
CA LEU A 95 -16.24 34.59 7.09
C LEU A 95 -15.73 33.30 7.76
N TYR A 96 -14.42 33.19 7.99
CA TYR A 96 -13.81 32.10 8.77
C TYR A 96 -14.36 32.05 10.21
N ASP A 97 -14.45 33.20 10.89
CA ASP A 97 -14.98 33.32 12.26
C ASP A 97 -16.48 32.96 12.38
N GLN A 98 -17.19 32.82 11.25
CA GLN A 98 -18.59 32.39 11.20
C GLN A 98 -18.74 30.91 10.86
N TYR A 99 -17.69 30.27 10.33
CA TYR A 99 -17.70 28.87 9.93
C TYR A 99 -17.48 27.96 11.13
N ARG A 100 -18.24 26.87 11.21
CA ARG A 100 -18.22 25.92 12.31
C ARG A 100 -17.41 24.68 11.96
N PHE A 101 -16.31 24.48 12.69
CA PHE A 101 -15.48 23.28 12.60
C PHE A 101 -15.97 22.13 13.49
N ASP A 102 -17.14 22.27 14.12
CA ASP A 102 -17.81 21.25 14.93
C ASP A 102 -19.08 20.66 14.26
N GLU A 103 -19.30 20.96 12.98
CA GLU A 103 -20.30 20.32 12.11
C GLU A 103 -19.77 20.23 10.66
N PRO A 104 -20.24 19.31 9.80
CA PRO A 104 -19.82 19.23 8.40
C PRO A 104 -20.17 20.50 7.60
N TRP A 105 -19.55 20.67 6.42
CA TRP A 105 -19.79 21.80 5.50
C TRP A 105 -21.26 22.01 5.08
N ASN A 106 -22.05 20.93 5.05
CA ASN A 106 -23.48 20.93 4.76
C ASN A 106 -24.36 20.93 6.02
N GLY A 107 -23.76 21.15 7.19
CA GLY A 107 -24.42 21.33 8.48
C GLY A 107 -25.30 22.59 8.53
N PRO A 108 -26.18 22.70 9.55
CA PRO A 108 -27.22 23.72 9.60
C PRO A 108 -26.72 25.18 9.68
N HIS A 109 -25.50 25.42 10.16
CA HIS A 109 -24.88 26.75 10.16
C HIS A 109 -24.03 26.93 8.90
N ASN A 110 -23.19 25.95 8.57
CA ASN A 110 -22.24 26.03 7.46
C ASN A 110 -22.95 26.15 6.09
N ALA A 111 -24.04 25.41 5.87
CA ALA A 111 -24.80 25.47 4.61
C ALA A 111 -25.36 26.88 4.32
N ALA A 112 -25.69 27.67 5.35
CA ALA A 112 -26.15 29.05 5.20
C ALA A 112 -25.06 29.99 4.66
N LEU A 113 -23.78 29.68 4.94
CA LEU A 113 -22.62 30.41 4.42
C LEU A 113 -22.35 30.11 2.94
N GLY A 114 -22.98 29.08 2.34
CA GLY A 114 -22.77 28.71 0.94
C GLY A 114 -22.99 29.84 -0.08
N THR A 115 -23.77 30.87 0.28
CA THR A 115 -23.98 32.07 -0.55
C THR A 115 -22.83 33.10 -0.49
N ARG A 116 -21.92 33.00 0.49
CA ARG A 116 -20.84 33.97 0.77
C ARG A 116 -19.50 33.61 0.13
N MET A 117 -19.51 32.91 -1.00
CA MET A 117 -18.29 32.48 -1.71
C MET A 117 -17.32 33.64 -2.00
N PRO A 118 -16.06 33.58 -1.52
CA PRO A 118 -15.03 34.55 -1.88
C PRO A 118 -14.83 34.60 -3.39
N THR A 119 -14.72 35.80 -3.95
CA THR A 119 -14.59 35.99 -5.42
C THR A 119 -13.33 35.36 -6.00
N VAL A 120 -12.35 34.98 -5.17
CA VAL A 120 -11.13 34.27 -5.63
C VAL A 120 -11.42 32.86 -6.16
N TYR A 121 -12.49 32.19 -5.69
CA TYR A 121 -12.81 30.82 -6.12
C TYR A 121 -13.65 30.75 -7.41
N LEU A 122 -13.96 31.89 -8.04
CA LEU A 122 -14.91 32.01 -9.14
C LEU A 122 -14.27 32.42 -10.46
N SER A 123 -14.33 31.58 -11.50
CA SER A 123 -13.79 31.93 -12.82
C SER A 123 -14.62 33.03 -13.52
N PRO A 124 -14.00 34.14 -13.96
CA PRO A 124 -14.63 35.14 -14.82
C PRO A 124 -14.92 34.66 -16.24
N ALA A 125 -14.46 33.45 -16.62
CA ALA A 125 -14.92 32.76 -17.81
C ALA A 125 -16.33 32.17 -17.61
N HIS A 126 -16.57 31.52 -16.45
CA HIS A 126 -17.80 30.79 -16.12
C HIS A 126 -18.31 31.12 -14.70
N PRO A 127 -18.86 32.33 -14.46
CA PRO A 127 -19.16 32.82 -13.12
C PRO A 127 -20.50 32.27 -12.57
N VAL A 128 -20.49 31.03 -12.06
CA VAL A 128 -21.63 30.42 -11.34
C VAL A 128 -21.49 30.67 -9.83
N ALA A 129 -22.41 31.43 -9.23
CA ALA A 129 -22.36 31.77 -7.80
C ALA A 129 -22.53 30.52 -6.90
N GLY A 130 -21.71 30.44 -5.85
CA GLY A 130 -21.67 29.30 -4.91
C GLY A 130 -20.89 28.06 -5.40
N ILE A 131 -20.45 28.05 -6.65
CA ILE A 131 -19.69 26.95 -7.27
C ILE A 131 -18.23 27.35 -7.46
N ALA A 132 -17.31 26.51 -7.00
CA ALA A 132 -15.87 26.75 -7.14
C ALA A 132 -15.38 26.34 -8.53
N SER A 133 -14.73 27.26 -9.25
CA SER A 133 -14.14 27.02 -10.57
C SER A 133 -12.66 26.61 -10.53
N TYR A 134 -12.03 26.67 -9.34
CA TYR A 134 -10.65 26.23 -9.14
C TYR A 134 -10.65 25.01 -8.23
N LEU A 135 -10.24 23.88 -8.80
CA LEU A 135 -10.28 22.57 -8.17
C LEU A 135 -8.87 22.03 -7.95
N ALA A 136 -8.66 21.38 -6.81
CA ALA A 136 -7.48 20.57 -6.53
C ALA A 136 -7.55 19.25 -7.32
N ILE A 137 -6.39 18.66 -7.56
CA ILE A 137 -6.28 17.30 -8.07
C ILE A 137 -5.86 16.44 -6.89
N VAL A 138 -6.80 15.69 -6.33
CA VAL A 138 -6.64 14.92 -5.10
C VAL A 138 -6.21 13.50 -5.42
N GLY A 139 -5.21 13.00 -4.69
CA GLY A 139 -4.81 11.60 -4.72
C GLY A 139 -3.40 11.35 -4.17
N PRO A 140 -3.05 10.09 -3.81
CA PRO A 140 -1.81 9.75 -3.08
C PRO A 140 -0.47 10.14 -3.74
N GLU A 141 -0.48 10.39 -5.06
CA GLU A 141 0.71 10.74 -5.85
C GLU A 141 0.87 12.27 -6.06
N THR A 142 -0.14 13.07 -5.67
CA THR A 142 -0.28 14.50 -6.05
C THR A 142 0.23 15.47 -4.98
N VAL A 143 0.07 16.79 -5.21
CA VAL A 143 0.27 17.84 -4.19
C VAL A 143 -0.80 17.78 -3.08
N TRP A 144 -1.91 17.07 -3.31
CA TRP A 144 -3.08 16.99 -2.43
C TRP A 144 -3.39 15.52 -2.07
N PRO A 145 -2.59 14.87 -1.21
CA PRO A 145 -2.82 13.49 -0.81
C PRO A 145 -3.96 13.37 0.22
N GLU A 146 -5.21 13.50 -0.25
CA GLU A 146 -6.41 13.24 0.56
C GLU A 146 -6.45 14.09 1.85
N GLN A 147 -6.65 13.47 3.02
CA GLN A 147 -6.60 14.14 4.34
C GLN A 147 -5.20 14.55 4.82
N TYR A 148 -4.13 14.30 4.06
CA TYR A 148 -2.75 14.57 4.50
C TYR A 148 -2.18 15.87 3.92
N SER A 149 -1.30 16.50 4.70
CA SER A 149 -0.57 17.72 4.32
C SER A 149 0.88 17.39 3.92
N ILE A 150 1.45 18.20 3.03
CA ILE A 150 2.83 18.02 2.54
C ILE A 150 3.62 19.33 2.58
N GLN A 151 4.93 19.22 2.75
CA GLN A 151 5.87 20.34 2.64
C GLN A 151 6.25 20.59 1.17
N LEU A 152 6.54 21.83 0.80
CA LEU A 152 7.04 22.18 -0.53
C LEU A 152 8.32 21.40 -0.91
N ALA A 153 9.13 21.04 0.09
CA ALA A 153 10.35 20.23 -0.06
C ALA A 153 10.09 18.75 -0.42
N GLN A 154 8.87 18.23 -0.23
CA GLN A 154 8.48 16.86 -0.60
C GLN A 154 8.04 16.75 -2.07
N VAL A 155 7.95 17.87 -2.81
CA VAL A 155 7.60 17.87 -4.24
C VAL A 155 8.84 17.57 -5.09
N PHE A 156 9.33 16.33 -5.01
CA PHE A 156 10.58 15.85 -5.65
C PHE A 156 10.61 15.95 -7.19
N SER A 157 9.45 16.01 -7.85
CA SER A 157 9.34 16.36 -9.27
C SER A 157 9.85 17.77 -9.59
N GLY A 158 9.89 18.67 -8.59
CA GLY A 158 10.22 20.08 -8.72
C GLY A 158 8.95 20.95 -8.63
N PRO A 159 8.81 21.85 -7.62
CA PRO A 159 7.58 22.64 -7.44
C PRO A 159 7.12 23.45 -8.66
N SER A 160 8.06 23.94 -9.46
CA SER A 160 7.79 24.70 -10.69
C SER A 160 7.45 23.81 -11.91
N GLN A 161 7.16 22.53 -11.69
CA GLN A 161 6.79 21.54 -12.72
C GLN A 161 5.53 20.73 -12.37
N VAL A 162 5.05 20.77 -11.12
CA VAL A 162 3.87 19.99 -10.68
C VAL A 162 2.65 20.88 -10.58
N ILE A 163 1.55 20.45 -11.18
CA ILE A 163 0.23 21.08 -11.10
C ILE A 163 -0.42 20.75 -9.75
N SER A 164 -0.89 21.79 -9.07
CA SER A 164 -1.61 21.74 -7.80
C SER A 164 -3.11 21.98 -7.98
N LEU A 165 -3.50 23.01 -8.75
CA LEU A 165 -4.91 23.35 -9.02
C LEU A 165 -5.18 23.51 -10.53
N ILE A 166 -6.42 23.26 -10.95
CA ILE A 166 -6.93 23.43 -12.31
C ILE A 166 -8.15 24.37 -12.32
N GLU A 167 -8.27 25.20 -13.35
CA GLU A 167 -9.51 25.90 -13.69
C GLU A 167 -10.50 24.95 -14.41
N ASP A 168 -11.51 24.45 -13.69
CA ASP A 168 -12.63 23.69 -14.26
C ASP A 168 -13.82 24.63 -14.48
N THR A 169 -14.09 24.89 -15.76
CA THR A 169 -15.21 25.74 -16.20
C THR A 169 -16.58 25.04 -16.23
N THR A 170 -16.60 23.72 -15.99
CA THR A 170 -17.80 22.87 -15.92
C THR A 170 -18.11 22.35 -14.51
N SER A 171 -17.31 22.76 -13.52
CA SER A 171 -17.44 22.37 -12.12
C SER A 171 -18.89 22.46 -11.60
N THR A 172 -19.23 21.49 -10.78
CA THR A 172 -20.48 21.41 -9.98
C THR A 172 -20.20 21.37 -8.48
N VAL A 173 -18.96 21.66 -8.07
CA VAL A 173 -18.49 21.62 -6.68
C VAL A 173 -18.97 22.86 -5.94
N ASN A 174 -19.74 22.69 -4.85
CA ASN A 174 -20.05 23.82 -3.97
C ASN A 174 -18.76 24.27 -3.27
N TRP A 175 -18.51 25.58 -3.14
CA TRP A 175 -17.22 26.05 -2.61
C TRP A 175 -16.90 25.67 -1.16
N LEU A 176 -17.90 25.24 -0.38
CA LEU A 176 -17.70 24.67 0.96
C LEU A 176 -17.46 23.15 0.94
N GLU A 177 -17.79 22.48 -0.16
CA GLU A 177 -17.74 21.03 -0.31
C GLU A 177 -16.29 20.51 -0.34
N PRO A 178 -15.92 19.52 0.49
CA PRO A 178 -14.65 18.82 0.45
C PRO A 178 -14.61 17.77 -0.67
N ARG A 179 -14.99 18.19 -1.88
CA ARG A 179 -14.88 17.43 -3.13
C ARG A 179 -14.07 18.25 -4.13
N ASP A 180 -13.24 17.54 -4.87
CA ASP A 180 -12.29 18.06 -5.85
C ASP A 180 -12.08 16.99 -6.93
N LEU A 181 -11.15 17.20 -7.87
CA LEU A 181 -10.92 16.27 -8.98
C LEU A 181 -10.11 15.06 -8.50
N ASP A 182 -10.62 13.84 -8.67
CA ASP A 182 -9.86 12.62 -8.35
C ASP A 182 -8.82 12.35 -9.44
N TYR A 183 -7.56 12.20 -9.05
CA TYR A 183 -6.45 11.85 -9.94
C TYR A 183 -6.70 10.55 -10.72
N ARG A 184 -7.46 9.59 -10.16
CA ARG A 184 -7.81 8.32 -10.80
C ARG A 184 -8.75 8.51 -12.00
N ASP A 185 -9.68 9.46 -11.94
CA ASP A 185 -10.56 9.80 -13.07
C ASP A 185 -9.75 10.39 -14.22
N VAL A 186 -8.80 11.27 -13.89
CA VAL A 186 -7.87 11.87 -14.87
C VAL A 186 -6.94 10.81 -15.47
N LYS A 187 -6.43 9.89 -14.65
CA LYS A 187 -5.54 8.79 -15.06
C LYS A 187 -6.25 7.77 -15.95
N THR A 188 -7.56 7.58 -15.81
CA THR A 188 -8.36 6.61 -16.59
C THR A 188 -9.00 7.17 -17.86
N ALA A 189 -9.35 8.47 -17.89
CA ALA A 189 -10.07 9.10 -19.00
C ALA A 189 -9.39 8.98 -20.37
N THR A 190 -10.20 8.72 -21.41
CA THR A 190 -9.75 8.66 -22.82
C THR A 190 -9.21 10.00 -23.32
N ASP A 191 -9.85 11.09 -22.91
CA ASP A 191 -9.38 12.48 -23.05
C ASP A 191 -9.46 13.14 -21.66
N PRO A 192 -8.33 13.27 -20.94
CA PRO A 192 -8.30 13.88 -19.62
C PRO A 192 -8.65 15.38 -19.62
N ILE A 193 -8.49 16.05 -20.77
CA ILE A 193 -8.69 17.50 -20.92
C ILE A 193 -10.19 17.81 -21.11
N ALA A 194 -10.94 16.85 -21.68
CA ALA A 194 -12.40 16.85 -21.73
C ALA A 194 -13.07 16.62 -20.36
N VAL A 195 -12.41 15.93 -19.41
CA VAL A 195 -12.91 15.77 -18.02
C VAL A 195 -13.09 17.13 -17.34
N TRP A 196 -12.22 18.09 -17.66
CA TRP A 196 -12.19 19.44 -17.07
C TRP A 196 -12.92 20.49 -17.92
N GLY A 197 -13.87 20.07 -18.77
CA GLY A 197 -14.80 20.97 -19.46
C GLY A 197 -14.22 21.85 -20.57
N SER A 198 -12.92 21.81 -20.81
CA SER A 198 -12.24 22.67 -21.80
C SER A 198 -12.43 22.24 -23.27
N GLY A 199 -13.27 21.23 -23.50
CA GLY A 199 -13.68 20.76 -24.83
C GLY A 199 -14.33 21.87 -25.67
N ALA A 200 -13.94 21.96 -26.94
CA ALA A 200 -14.27 23.10 -27.79
C ALA A 200 -15.78 23.23 -28.07
N VAL A 201 -16.41 24.30 -27.56
CA VAL A 201 -17.78 24.69 -27.89
C VAL A 201 -17.82 25.31 -29.29
N GLY A 202 -17.75 24.44 -30.31
CA GLY A 202 -17.78 24.79 -31.73
C GLY A 202 -16.39 24.89 -32.39
N SER A 203 -16.36 25.41 -33.61
CA SER A 203 -15.19 25.42 -34.51
C SER A 203 -14.17 26.54 -34.21
N GLN A 204 -13.76 26.66 -32.94
CA GLN A 204 -12.65 27.51 -32.50
C GLN A 204 -11.71 26.70 -31.58
N PRO A 205 -10.39 26.85 -31.71
CA PRO A 205 -9.45 26.19 -30.79
C PRO A 205 -9.66 26.74 -29.37
N SER A 206 -9.76 25.83 -28.40
CA SER A 206 -9.96 26.19 -26.99
C SER A 206 -8.74 26.96 -26.44
N PRO A 207 -8.93 28.08 -25.72
CA PRO A 207 -7.84 28.71 -24.97
C PRO A 207 -7.43 27.76 -23.84
N GLY A 208 -6.17 27.31 -23.85
CA GLY A 208 -5.70 26.22 -22.99
C GLY A 208 -5.89 26.47 -21.49
N THR A 209 -6.43 25.46 -20.79
CA THR A 209 -6.86 25.49 -19.39
C THR A 209 -5.81 26.09 -18.46
N LEU A 210 -6.21 27.00 -17.55
CA LEU A 210 -5.28 27.56 -16.57
C LEU A 210 -5.01 26.57 -15.44
N VAL A 211 -3.74 26.50 -15.04
CA VAL A 211 -3.26 25.61 -13.98
C VAL A 211 -2.33 26.35 -13.04
N LEU A 212 -2.43 26.06 -11.74
CA LEU A 212 -1.52 26.53 -10.71
C LEU A 212 -0.45 25.45 -10.48
N LEU A 213 0.81 25.84 -10.44
CA LEU A 213 1.90 24.95 -10.05
C LEU A 213 2.17 25.02 -8.54
N ALA A 214 2.85 24.02 -7.98
CA ALA A 214 3.14 23.95 -6.54
C ALA A 214 4.05 25.08 -6.02
N ASP A 215 4.77 25.79 -6.90
CA ASP A 215 5.50 27.04 -6.57
C ASP A 215 4.60 28.29 -6.55
N GLY A 216 3.31 28.18 -6.86
CA GLY A 216 2.38 29.30 -6.97
C GLY A 216 2.38 30.02 -8.33
N ALA A 217 3.15 29.53 -9.32
CA ALA A 217 3.15 30.07 -10.68
C ALA A 217 1.94 29.58 -11.49
N VAL A 218 1.31 30.47 -12.26
CA VAL A 218 0.19 30.11 -13.15
C VAL A 218 0.66 29.86 -14.57
N LYS A 219 0.26 28.73 -15.14
CA LYS A 219 0.50 28.36 -16.55
C LYS A 219 -0.83 28.17 -17.29
N SER A 220 -0.73 27.97 -18.61
CA SER A 220 -1.83 27.51 -19.47
C SER A 220 -1.41 26.17 -20.06
N LEU A 221 -2.27 25.17 -19.96
CA LEU A 221 -2.08 23.80 -20.41
C LEU A 221 -2.53 23.70 -21.88
N SER A 222 -1.74 23.06 -22.76
CA SER A 222 -2.17 22.88 -24.14
C SER A 222 -3.39 21.94 -24.21
N PRO A 223 -4.44 22.26 -24.98
CA PRO A 223 -5.54 21.32 -25.24
C PRO A 223 -5.12 20.10 -26.09
N THR A 224 -3.84 20.02 -26.47
CA THR A 224 -3.22 18.87 -27.15
C THR A 224 -2.03 18.30 -26.35
N ILE A 225 -1.98 18.49 -25.03
CA ILE A 225 -0.92 17.86 -24.22
C ILE A 225 -1.12 16.33 -24.19
N ASP A 226 -0.03 15.59 -24.31
CA ASP A 226 -0.05 14.13 -24.21
C ASP A 226 -0.47 13.68 -22.81
N ARG A 227 -1.29 12.61 -22.73
CA ARG A 227 -1.85 12.09 -21.47
C ARG A 227 -0.78 11.58 -20.50
N ARG A 228 0.35 11.04 -20.98
CA ARG A 228 1.47 10.59 -20.13
C ARG A 228 2.22 11.79 -19.56
N ILE A 229 2.51 12.79 -20.41
CA ILE A 229 3.12 14.05 -19.96
C ILE A 229 2.21 14.74 -18.92
N LEU A 230 0.92 14.82 -19.20
CA LEU A 230 -0.06 15.40 -18.27
C LEU A 230 -0.05 14.66 -16.94
N ALA A 231 -0.17 13.33 -16.93
CA ALA A 231 -0.15 12.53 -15.69
C ALA A 231 1.11 12.78 -14.86
N VAL A 232 2.31 12.80 -15.47
CA VAL A 232 3.57 13.13 -14.78
C VAL A 232 3.50 14.52 -14.12
N LEU A 233 2.98 15.53 -14.83
CA LEU A 233 2.81 16.89 -14.30
C LEU A 233 1.82 16.99 -13.12
N LEU A 234 0.98 15.97 -12.85
CA LEU A 234 0.08 15.99 -11.68
C LEU A 234 0.73 15.36 -10.43
N THR A 235 1.90 14.73 -10.58
CA THR A 235 2.52 13.94 -9.50
C THR A 235 3.66 14.68 -8.80
N ALA A 236 3.58 14.76 -7.48
CA ALA A 236 4.58 15.41 -6.63
C ALA A 236 5.93 14.68 -6.64
N ALA A 237 5.93 13.36 -6.86
CA ALA A 237 7.12 12.50 -6.85
C ALA A 237 7.20 11.55 -8.08
N ARG A 238 6.86 12.05 -9.27
CA ARG A 238 6.96 11.33 -10.56
C ARG A 238 6.23 9.96 -10.60
N GLY A 239 5.05 9.88 -9.99
CA GLY A 239 4.25 8.65 -9.84
C GLY A 239 4.42 7.93 -8.50
N ALA A 240 5.46 8.22 -7.73
CA ALA A 240 5.61 7.66 -6.39
C ALA A 240 4.64 8.32 -5.37
N ARG A 241 4.23 7.56 -4.35
CA ARG A 241 3.57 8.09 -3.15
C ARG A 241 4.57 8.84 -2.28
N LEU A 242 4.10 9.86 -1.57
CA LEU A 242 4.97 10.69 -0.73
C LEU A 242 5.37 9.99 0.59
N PRO A 243 6.66 10.05 0.99
CA PRO A 243 7.17 9.38 2.17
C PRO A 243 6.79 10.14 3.46
N GLY A 244 6.63 9.38 4.55
CA GLY A 244 6.24 9.90 5.88
C GLY A 244 4.73 9.91 6.15
N VAL A 245 3.91 9.51 5.17
CA VAL A 245 2.44 9.39 5.33
C VAL A 245 2.06 7.93 5.58
N ALA A 246 1.31 7.68 6.66
CA ALA A 246 0.75 6.37 6.96
C ALA A 246 -0.54 6.16 6.14
N TRP A 247 -0.39 5.59 4.95
CA TRP A 247 -1.48 5.38 3.99
C TRP A 247 -2.54 4.39 4.50
N PRO A 248 -3.85 4.67 4.33
CA PRO A 248 -4.87 3.64 4.42
C PRO A 248 -4.63 2.61 3.31
N ILE A 249 -4.62 1.33 3.68
CA ILE A 249 -4.58 0.24 2.70
C ILE A 249 -5.96 0.17 2.06
N GLU A 250 -6.07 0.48 0.76
CA GLU A 250 -7.31 0.23 0.02
C GLU A 250 -7.65 -1.27 0.15
N HIS A 251 -8.89 -1.58 0.54
CA HIS A 251 -9.33 -2.96 0.72
C HIS A 251 -9.25 -3.71 -0.63
N LEU A 252 -8.20 -4.51 -0.81
CA LEU A 252 -8.05 -5.44 -1.93
C LEU A 252 -9.13 -6.52 -1.84
N SER A 253 -10.30 -6.23 -2.39
CA SER A 253 -11.39 -7.19 -2.58
C SER A 253 -10.99 -8.27 -3.58
N GLU A 254 -11.38 -9.52 -3.28
CA GLU A 254 -11.31 -10.68 -4.18
C GLU A 254 -9.89 -11.11 -4.60
N SER A 255 -9.15 -11.68 -3.63
CA SER A 255 -8.18 -12.76 -3.91
C SER A 255 -8.88 -14.13 -3.95
N GLU A 256 -8.25 -15.14 -4.55
CA GLU A 256 -8.74 -16.53 -4.45
C GLU A 256 -8.93 -16.98 -2.98
N PRO A 257 -9.90 -17.87 -2.71
CA PRO A 257 -10.18 -18.34 -1.36
C PRO A 257 -9.02 -19.17 -0.80
N ILE A 258 -8.71 -18.94 0.48
CA ILE A 258 -7.67 -19.68 1.22
C ILE A 258 -7.95 -21.20 1.14
N PRO A 259 -6.97 -22.06 0.79
CA PRO A 259 -7.23 -23.48 0.60
C PRO A 259 -7.78 -24.18 1.84
N VAL A 260 -8.67 -25.15 1.61
CA VAL A 260 -9.19 -26.05 2.64
C VAL A 260 -8.04 -26.68 3.41
N LEU A 261 -8.13 -26.64 4.74
CA LEU A 261 -7.14 -27.15 5.66
C LEU A 261 -6.89 -28.65 5.43
N ARG A 262 -5.62 -29.05 5.28
CA ARG A 262 -5.21 -30.45 5.13
C ARG A 262 -4.26 -30.89 6.26
N PRO A 263 -4.37 -32.12 6.78
CA PRO A 263 -3.38 -32.67 7.72
C PRO A 263 -1.99 -32.75 7.09
N ALA A 264 -0.92 -32.59 7.88
CA ALA A 264 0.48 -32.64 7.43
C ALA A 264 0.84 -33.95 6.70
N ALA A 265 0.17 -35.07 7.02
CA ALA A 265 0.30 -36.33 6.29
C ALA A 265 -0.09 -36.25 4.79
N SER A 266 -0.75 -35.16 4.37
CA SER A 266 -1.07 -34.86 2.96
C SER A 266 0.09 -34.22 2.19
N PHE A 267 1.18 -33.86 2.87
CA PHE A 267 2.39 -33.22 2.35
C PHE A 267 3.61 -34.08 2.74
N PRO A 268 3.73 -35.31 2.21
CA PRO A 268 4.67 -36.31 2.73
C PRO A 268 6.14 -35.89 2.59
N ASN A 269 6.48 -34.92 1.73
CA ASN A 269 7.83 -34.38 1.55
C ASN A 269 7.99 -32.97 2.16
N SER A 270 7.19 -32.64 3.18
CA SER A 270 7.23 -31.37 3.88
C SER A 270 7.19 -31.57 5.40
N ASP A 271 8.17 -31.02 6.10
CA ASP A 271 8.27 -31.04 7.56
C ASP A 271 7.74 -29.72 8.14
N ILE A 272 6.75 -29.81 9.02
CA ILE A 272 6.21 -28.67 9.78
C ILE A 272 6.84 -28.70 11.17
N VAL A 273 7.59 -27.65 11.50
CA VAL A 273 8.50 -27.64 12.66
C VAL A 273 8.19 -26.48 13.61
N PRO A 274 8.20 -26.71 14.93
CA PRO A 274 7.92 -25.66 15.90
C PRO A 274 9.19 -24.96 16.41
N TYR A 275 10.37 -25.39 15.96
CA TYR A 275 11.67 -24.80 16.29
C TYR A 275 12.61 -24.87 15.08
N THR A 276 13.55 -23.94 15.01
CA THR A 276 14.37 -23.68 13.82
C THR A 276 15.61 -24.57 13.74
N GLU A 277 16.10 -25.11 14.87
CA GLU A 277 17.20 -26.10 14.90
C GLU A 277 16.81 -27.50 14.41
N THR A 278 15.70 -27.63 13.68
CA THR A 278 15.37 -28.89 13.00
C THR A 278 16.30 -29.08 11.80
N PRO A 279 16.94 -30.25 11.63
CA PRO A 279 17.81 -30.50 10.49
C PRO A 279 17.08 -30.39 9.15
N LEU A 280 17.72 -29.76 8.16
CA LEU A 280 17.22 -29.72 6.79
C LEU A 280 17.52 -31.06 6.11
N VAL A 281 16.48 -31.74 5.65
CA VAL A 281 16.60 -33.02 4.95
C VAL A 281 16.52 -32.80 3.44
N ALA A 282 17.46 -33.39 2.72
CA ALA A 282 17.50 -33.42 1.25
C ALA A 282 16.12 -33.71 0.63
N GLY A 283 15.75 -32.91 -0.36
CA GLY A 283 14.49 -32.96 -1.10
C GLY A 283 13.22 -32.58 -0.33
N ARG A 284 13.28 -32.27 0.97
CA ARG A 284 12.12 -31.96 1.81
C ARG A 284 11.97 -30.47 2.09
N ASN A 285 10.73 -29.97 2.08
CA ASN A 285 10.44 -28.62 2.56
C ASN A 285 10.51 -28.61 4.09
N CYS A 286 10.91 -27.49 4.70
CA CYS A 286 10.88 -27.31 6.15
C CYS A 286 10.20 -25.98 6.47
N VAL A 287 9.07 -26.00 7.20
CA VAL A 287 8.24 -24.82 7.47
C VAL A 287 8.14 -24.58 8.97
N TYR A 288 8.66 -23.44 9.39
CA TYR A 288 8.59 -22.90 10.74
C TYR A 288 7.65 -21.69 10.78
N CYS A 289 6.79 -21.62 11.79
CA CYS A 289 6.12 -20.39 12.15
C CYS A 289 6.24 -20.16 13.66
N ALA A 290 6.55 -18.91 14.01
CA ALA A 290 6.69 -18.45 15.37
C ALA A 290 5.40 -18.51 16.18
N THR A 291 4.26 -18.97 15.67
CA THR A 291 3.12 -19.30 16.53
C THR A 291 3.46 -20.41 17.52
N PHE A 292 4.20 -21.45 17.10
CA PHE A 292 4.78 -22.44 18.02
C PHE A 292 6.21 -22.02 18.48
N ALA A 293 6.55 -20.73 18.46
CA ALA A 293 7.73 -20.21 19.21
C ALA A 293 7.41 -19.01 20.13
N LEU A 294 6.36 -18.25 19.85
CA LEU A 294 5.31 -18.02 20.85
C LEU A 294 4.78 -19.37 21.47
N ALA A 295 5.41 -20.53 21.12
CA ALA A 295 5.80 -21.71 21.90
C ALA A 295 7.16 -21.88 22.68
N TRP A 296 7.04 -22.21 23.99
CA TRP A 296 7.96 -22.44 25.15
C TRP A 296 8.48 -21.46 26.37
N ASP A 297 8.13 -20.29 27.04
CA ASP A 297 7.19 -19.06 27.22
C ASP A 297 5.94 -19.24 28.07
N VAL A 298 4.73 -18.79 27.69
CA VAL A 298 3.58 -18.62 28.62
C VAL A 298 3.33 -19.76 29.64
N ALA A 299 3.67 -21.01 29.33
CA ALA A 299 3.74 -22.22 30.15
C ALA A 299 5.04 -22.34 30.98
N CYS A 300 6.22 -21.98 30.47
CA CYS A 300 7.38 -21.69 31.32
C CYS A 300 7.08 -20.54 32.30
N GLU A 301 6.56 -19.39 31.85
CA GLU A 301 6.12 -18.27 32.70
C GLU A 301 5.12 -18.76 33.78
N GLN A 302 4.14 -19.60 33.40
CA GLN A 302 3.11 -20.14 34.29
C GLN A 302 3.57 -21.33 35.16
N PHE A 303 4.55 -22.13 34.73
CA PHE A 303 4.95 -23.41 35.34
C PHE A 303 6.47 -23.48 35.61
N GLU A 304 6.93 -22.66 36.56
CA GLU A 304 8.28 -22.71 37.17
C GLU A 304 9.49 -22.44 36.26
N GLY A 305 9.27 -21.71 35.16
CA GLY A 305 10.30 -21.19 34.27
C GLY A 305 10.87 -22.20 33.26
N ARG A 306 11.85 -21.73 32.49
CA ARG A 306 12.60 -22.54 31.54
C ARG A 306 13.76 -23.28 32.25
N PRO A 307 14.01 -24.58 31.96
CA PRO A 307 13.25 -25.45 31.08
C PRO A 307 11.95 -25.98 31.70
N LEU A 308 10.89 -26.04 30.89
CA LEU A 308 9.65 -26.75 31.18
C LEU A 308 9.93 -28.25 31.14
N GLN A 309 9.92 -28.91 32.29
CA GLN A 309 10.34 -30.31 32.41
C GLN A 309 9.18 -31.27 32.11
N LEU A 310 9.38 -32.21 31.18
CA LEU A 310 8.43 -33.27 30.87
C LEU A 310 8.97 -34.65 31.24
N LYS A 311 8.07 -35.52 31.70
CA LYS A 311 8.35 -36.90 32.11
C LYS A 311 8.91 -37.72 30.93
N GLY A 312 10.16 -38.16 31.11
CA GLY A 312 10.91 -38.90 30.08
C GLY A 312 11.57 -38.02 29.02
N ASP A 313 11.70 -36.72 29.29
CA ASP A 313 12.58 -35.76 28.59
C ASP A 313 12.63 -35.91 27.05
N PRO A 314 11.45 -35.80 26.39
CA PRO A 314 11.33 -36.08 24.96
C PRO A 314 12.16 -35.08 24.14
N PRO A 315 12.85 -35.52 23.06
CA PRO A 315 13.76 -34.67 22.30
C PRO A 315 13.16 -33.34 21.83
N LEU A 316 11.88 -33.35 21.42
CA LEU A 316 11.16 -32.13 21.01
C LEU A 316 11.02 -31.11 22.14
N ALA A 317 10.76 -31.55 23.38
CA ALA A 317 10.68 -30.63 24.52
C ALA A 317 12.07 -30.10 24.91
N ARG A 318 13.16 -30.85 24.71
CA ARG A 318 14.52 -30.31 24.84
C ARG A 318 14.83 -29.27 23.77
N ALA A 319 14.46 -29.56 22.52
CA ALA A 319 14.63 -28.62 21.41
C ALA A 319 13.83 -27.33 21.64
N LEU A 320 12.56 -27.42 22.05
CA LEU A 320 11.73 -26.26 22.40
C LEU A 320 12.23 -25.51 23.64
N ASN A 321 12.80 -26.20 24.63
CA ASN A 321 13.47 -25.59 25.79
C ASN A 321 14.83 -24.93 25.46
N ALA A 322 15.39 -25.17 24.28
CA ALA A 322 16.55 -24.46 23.75
C ALA A 322 16.11 -23.33 22.80
N HIS A 323 15.12 -23.58 21.94
CA HIS A 323 14.58 -22.63 20.97
C HIS A 323 13.93 -21.43 21.63
N GLN A 324 14.15 -20.23 21.06
CA GLN A 324 13.72 -18.95 21.58
C GLN A 324 13.31 -18.02 20.41
N PHE A 325 12.09 -17.44 20.41
CA PHE A 325 11.58 -16.44 19.42
C PHE A 325 11.08 -15.11 20.06
N GLU A 326 11.79 -13.99 19.99
CA GLU A 326 11.47 -12.86 20.90
C GLU A 326 10.15 -12.13 20.59
N ARG A 327 9.35 -11.86 21.64
CA ARG A 327 8.11 -11.07 21.52
C ARG A 327 8.35 -9.64 21.00
N ARG A 328 9.59 -9.10 21.06
CA ARG A 328 9.92 -7.81 20.42
C ARG A 328 9.92 -7.86 18.89
N ASN A 329 9.94 -9.05 18.31
CA ASN A 329 9.97 -9.29 16.86
C ASN A 329 8.56 -9.42 16.24
N LEU A 330 7.51 -9.16 17.01
CA LEU A 330 6.13 -9.06 16.56
C LEU A 330 5.41 -7.88 17.24
N SER A 331 4.73 -7.06 16.45
CA SER A 331 3.98 -5.92 16.94
C SER A 331 2.77 -6.40 17.75
N PRO A 332 2.42 -5.74 18.89
CA PRO A 332 1.32 -6.20 19.75
C PRO A 332 -0.07 -6.26 19.08
N ASP A 333 -0.25 -5.57 17.95
CA ASP A 333 -1.47 -5.66 17.13
C ASP A 333 -1.47 -6.86 16.15
N SER A 334 -0.32 -7.44 15.82
CA SER A 334 -0.19 -8.57 14.86
C SER A 334 -0.47 -9.95 15.45
N TYR A 335 -0.39 -10.12 16.78
CA TYR A 335 -0.57 -11.42 17.44
C TYR A 335 -1.36 -11.33 18.75
N ARG A 336 -1.88 -12.47 19.22
CA ARG A 336 -2.51 -12.63 20.54
C ARG A 336 -2.00 -13.91 21.20
N VAL A 337 -1.49 -13.79 22.42
CA VAL A 337 -1.23 -14.92 23.33
C VAL A 337 -2.17 -14.85 24.54
N ALA A 338 -2.63 -16.00 25.03
CA ALA A 338 -3.54 -16.09 26.18
C ALA A 338 -3.38 -17.41 26.96
N VAL A 339 -3.68 -17.37 28.25
CA VAL A 339 -3.80 -18.54 29.15
C VAL A 339 -5.20 -18.59 29.74
N GLY A 340 -5.74 -19.79 29.91
CA GLY A 340 -7.00 -20.02 30.61
C GLY A 340 -7.21 -21.49 30.95
N ASP A 341 -8.42 -21.79 31.39
CA ASP A 341 -8.92 -23.14 31.66
C ASP A 341 -9.71 -23.68 30.46
N ASP A 342 -10.48 -24.75 30.68
CA ASP A 342 -11.43 -25.29 29.68
C ASP A 342 -12.83 -24.65 29.75
N GLU A 343 -13.07 -23.56 30.51
CA GLU A 343 -14.40 -22.97 30.53
C GLU A 343 -14.77 -22.41 29.14
N PRO A 344 -15.96 -22.75 28.59
CA PRO A 344 -16.43 -22.19 27.32
C PRO A 344 -16.44 -20.67 27.31
N LYS A 345 -16.69 -20.03 28.45
CA LYS A 345 -16.65 -18.56 28.61
C LYS A 345 -15.28 -17.95 28.29
N TRP A 346 -14.19 -18.63 28.65
CA TRP A 346 -12.83 -18.17 28.33
C TRP A 346 -12.56 -18.27 26.83
N ALA A 347 -12.97 -19.38 26.21
CA ALA A 347 -12.84 -19.57 24.76
C ALA A 347 -13.70 -18.58 23.97
N GLU A 348 -14.93 -18.32 24.39
CA GLU A 348 -15.85 -17.32 23.81
C GLU A 348 -15.31 -15.89 23.94
N ALA A 349 -14.78 -15.53 25.12
CA ALA A 349 -14.16 -14.23 25.35
C ALA A 349 -12.91 -14.04 24.47
N LEU A 350 -12.00 -15.01 24.47
CA LEU A 350 -10.78 -14.97 23.65
C LEU A 350 -11.09 -14.97 22.15
N GLN A 351 -12.09 -15.75 21.69
CA GLN A 351 -12.57 -15.66 20.31
C GLN A 351 -13.08 -14.26 19.98
N THR A 352 -13.81 -13.62 20.89
CA THR A 352 -14.32 -12.25 20.72
C THR A 352 -13.18 -11.23 20.64
N GLU A 353 -12.15 -11.36 21.49
CA GLU A 353 -10.94 -10.53 21.41
C GLU A 353 -10.20 -10.71 20.08
N ILE A 354 -9.95 -11.96 19.65
CA ILE A 354 -9.32 -12.28 18.37
C ILE A 354 -10.14 -11.72 17.21
N GLN A 355 -11.46 -11.83 17.24
CA GLN A 355 -12.32 -11.36 16.15
C GLN A 355 -12.45 -9.83 16.12
N SER A 356 -12.20 -9.14 17.25
CA SER A 356 -12.07 -7.69 17.35
C SER A 356 -10.71 -7.17 16.87
N GLN A 357 -9.62 -7.84 17.24
CA GLN A 357 -8.25 -7.50 16.83
C GLN A 357 -7.96 -7.89 15.37
N PHE A 358 -8.55 -9.00 14.91
CA PHE A 358 -8.38 -9.59 13.59
C PHE A 358 -9.74 -9.84 12.93
N PRO A 359 -10.37 -8.83 12.28
CA PRO A 359 -11.72 -8.96 11.71
C PRO A 359 -11.89 -10.02 10.62
N ALA A 360 -10.80 -10.59 10.11
CA ALA A 360 -10.78 -11.70 9.15
C ALA A 360 -10.23 -13.01 9.74
N GLY A 361 -9.96 -13.06 11.05
CA GLY A 361 -9.39 -14.23 11.72
C GLY A 361 -10.42 -15.32 11.99
N SER A 362 -9.99 -16.59 11.88
CA SER A 362 -10.88 -17.73 12.07
C SER A 362 -10.26 -18.77 13.01
N PRO A 363 -10.24 -18.52 14.34
CA PRO A 363 -9.54 -19.37 15.31
C PRO A 363 -10.22 -20.74 15.44
N GLN A 364 -9.71 -21.76 14.75
CA GLN A 364 -10.29 -23.10 14.73
C GLN A 364 -10.00 -23.87 16.03
N LEU A 365 -8.82 -23.66 16.64
CA LEU A 365 -8.37 -24.44 17.80
C LEU A 365 -9.04 -24.04 19.13
N LEU A 366 -9.85 -22.96 19.15
CA LEU A 366 -10.66 -22.58 20.32
C LEU A 366 -12.02 -23.31 20.42
N LYS A 367 -12.42 -24.05 19.37
CA LYS A 367 -13.70 -24.76 19.35
C LYS A 367 -13.76 -25.87 20.42
N PRO A 368 -14.88 -26.01 21.16
CA PRO A 368 -15.03 -27.05 22.18
C PRO A 368 -14.76 -28.46 21.65
N VAL A 369 -14.04 -29.25 22.45
CA VAL A 369 -13.72 -30.66 22.13
C VAL A 369 -14.86 -31.55 22.65
N PRO A 370 -15.37 -32.53 21.88
CA PRO A 370 -16.47 -33.40 22.34
C PRO A 370 -16.15 -34.38 23.49
N GLN A 371 -14.99 -34.27 24.15
CA GLN A 371 -14.56 -35.16 25.23
C GLN A 371 -14.30 -34.35 26.51
N ASP A 372 -15.25 -34.43 27.42
CA ASP A 372 -15.06 -34.11 28.84
C ASP A 372 -14.52 -35.38 29.53
N ASP A 373 -13.29 -35.34 30.02
CA ASP A 373 -12.64 -36.42 30.77
C ASP A 373 -12.80 -36.26 32.29
N GLY A 374 -13.44 -35.17 32.74
CA GLY A 374 -13.64 -34.80 34.14
C GLY A 374 -12.45 -34.08 34.79
N PHE A 375 -11.42 -33.67 34.05
CA PHE A 375 -10.23 -33.02 34.60
C PHE A 375 -10.07 -31.54 34.16
N PRO A 376 -9.54 -30.67 35.04
CA PRO A 376 -9.37 -29.25 34.72
C PRO A 376 -8.10 -28.99 33.90
N HIS A 377 -8.27 -28.89 32.58
CA HIS A 377 -7.20 -28.54 31.63
C HIS A 377 -6.80 -27.07 31.71
N ILE A 378 -5.59 -26.75 31.22
CA ILE A 378 -5.08 -25.38 31.08
C ILE A 378 -4.70 -25.17 29.61
N LYS A 379 -5.35 -24.21 28.95
CA LYS A 379 -5.13 -23.84 27.56
C LYS A 379 -4.14 -22.69 27.48
N ILE A 380 -3.20 -22.77 26.53
CA ILE A 380 -2.15 -21.76 26.32
C ILE A 380 -2.06 -21.48 24.83
N TYR A 381 -2.78 -20.47 24.38
CA TYR A 381 -3.10 -20.22 22.97
C TYR A 381 -2.26 -19.11 22.36
N ALA A 382 -1.84 -19.29 21.10
CA ALA A 382 -1.13 -18.29 20.31
C ALA A 382 -1.75 -18.18 18.90
N TYR A 383 -2.05 -16.94 18.48
CA TYR A 383 -2.59 -16.60 17.17
C TYR A 383 -1.79 -15.48 16.53
N LEU A 384 -1.51 -15.61 15.22
CA LEU A 384 -0.76 -14.64 14.41
C LEU A 384 -1.48 -14.44 13.08
N GLN A 385 -1.79 -13.19 12.72
CA GLN A 385 -2.28 -12.84 11.39
C GLN A 385 -1.46 -11.69 10.81
N LYS A 386 -0.81 -11.95 9.67
CA LYS A 386 -0.01 -10.99 8.92
C LYS A 386 -0.53 -10.87 7.49
N LYS A 387 -0.78 -9.63 7.06
CA LYS A 387 -1.17 -9.27 5.69
C LYS A 387 -0.04 -8.45 5.09
N LEU A 388 0.60 -8.99 4.05
CA LEU A 388 1.87 -8.49 3.51
C LEU A 388 1.70 -8.12 2.03
N PRO A 389 0.78 -7.19 1.69
CA PRO A 389 0.56 -6.78 0.31
C PRO A 389 1.83 -6.13 -0.25
N PHE A 390 2.20 -6.46 -1.48
CA PHE A 390 3.26 -5.73 -2.17
C PHE A 390 2.83 -4.26 -2.41
N GLN A 391 3.80 -3.34 -2.47
CA GLN A 391 3.55 -1.93 -2.79
C GLN A 391 2.96 -1.78 -4.22
N HIS A 392 3.46 -2.59 -5.15
CA HIS A 392 2.95 -2.76 -6.50
C HIS A 392 2.74 -4.25 -6.76
N LYS A 393 1.61 -4.65 -7.36
CA LYS A 393 1.42 -6.04 -7.80
C LYS A 393 2.48 -6.40 -8.85
N PHE A 394 3.02 -7.60 -8.75
CA PHE A 394 3.82 -8.19 -9.81
C PHE A 394 2.91 -8.62 -10.98
N HIS A 395 3.53 -8.96 -12.11
CA HIS A 395 2.85 -9.56 -13.25
C HIS A 395 2.79 -11.09 -13.07
N VAL A 396 1.69 -11.74 -13.46
CA VAL A 396 1.58 -13.21 -13.44
C VAL A 396 2.24 -13.75 -14.69
N SER A 397 3.25 -14.60 -14.56
CA SER A 397 3.99 -15.06 -15.73
C SER A 397 3.10 -15.93 -16.62
N ASP A 398 3.07 -15.62 -17.92
CA ASP A 398 2.45 -16.46 -18.94
C ASP A 398 3.27 -17.73 -19.20
N LEU A 399 4.57 -17.73 -18.90
CA LEU A 399 5.47 -18.86 -19.07
C LEU A 399 5.50 -19.74 -17.81
N PRO A 400 5.75 -21.06 -17.94
CA PRO A 400 5.96 -21.94 -16.79
C PRO A 400 7.42 -21.90 -16.34
N LEU A 401 7.66 -21.49 -15.09
CA LEU A 401 8.98 -21.63 -14.46
C LEU A 401 9.34 -23.12 -14.29
N CYS A 402 10.54 -23.49 -14.72
CA CYS A 402 11.10 -24.83 -14.50
C CYS A 402 11.76 -24.89 -13.12
N PHE A 403 11.05 -25.38 -12.10
CA PHE A 403 11.61 -25.58 -10.77
C PHE A 403 12.38 -26.91 -10.69
N HIS A 404 13.68 -26.83 -10.46
CA HIS A 404 14.62 -27.94 -10.33
C HIS A 404 14.64 -28.49 -8.89
N THR A 405 14.51 -29.80 -8.77
CA THR A 405 14.62 -30.55 -7.51
C THR A 405 15.64 -31.68 -7.66
N GLU A 406 16.02 -32.33 -6.56
CA GLU A 406 16.87 -33.53 -6.56
C GLU A 406 16.31 -34.66 -7.45
N ASN A 407 14.98 -34.71 -7.64
CA ASN A 407 14.28 -35.71 -8.45
C ASN A 407 13.97 -35.22 -9.89
N GLY A 408 14.74 -34.23 -10.38
CA GLY A 408 14.52 -33.57 -11.67
C GLY A 408 13.61 -32.34 -11.54
N PHE A 409 13.15 -31.79 -12.67
CA PHE A 409 12.39 -30.53 -12.70
C PHE A 409 10.86 -30.71 -12.80
N ARG A 410 10.13 -29.63 -12.50
CA ARG A 410 8.67 -29.50 -12.64
C ARG A 410 8.31 -28.10 -13.14
N THR A 411 7.26 -28.01 -13.96
CA THR A 411 6.70 -26.74 -14.44
C THR A 411 5.73 -26.16 -13.40
N VAL A 412 5.96 -24.93 -12.96
CA VAL A 412 5.14 -24.22 -11.95
C VAL A 412 4.69 -22.86 -12.46
N ALA A 413 3.63 -22.33 -11.87
CA ALA A 413 3.22 -20.95 -12.09
C ALA A 413 4.12 -20.00 -11.30
N SER A 414 4.51 -18.89 -11.92
CA SER A 414 5.39 -17.86 -11.38
C SER A 414 4.77 -16.47 -11.50
N PHE A 415 5.40 -15.49 -10.86
CA PHE A 415 5.16 -14.07 -11.05
C PHE A 415 6.50 -13.34 -11.26
N ASP A 416 6.47 -12.29 -12.06
CA ASP A 416 7.64 -11.59 -12.59
C ASP A 416 7.44 -10.06 -12.59
N ALA A 417 8.49 -9.32 -12.95
CA ALA A 417 8.43 -7.86 -13.12
C ALA A 417 8.12 -7.43 -14.57
N ASP A 418 7.85 -8.36 -15.49
CA ASP A 418 7.79 -8.13 -16.93
C ASP A 418 6.36 -7.79 -17.38
N VAL A 419 5.82 -6.74 -16.75
CA VAL A 419 4.51 -6.16 -17.05
C VAL A 419 4.35 -5.82 -18.54
N THR A 420 3.28 -6.37 -19.13
CA THR A 420 2.79 -6.04 -20.47
C THR A 420 2.05 -4.69 -20.56
N THR A 421 1.93 -3.95 -19.43
CA THR A 421 1.16 -2.72 -19.28
C THR A 421 2.01 -1.55 -18.76
N ASP A 422 1.77 -0.34 -19.26
CA ASP A 422 2.46 0.89 -18.84
C ASP A 422 2.25 1.33 -17.36
N ASN A 423 1.41 0.66 -16.56
CA ASN A 423 1.24 1.00 -15.14
C ASN A 423 0.72 -0.19 -14.29
N PRO A 424 1.35 -0.50 -13.13
CA PRO A 424 2.67 -0.03 -12.72
C PRO A 424 3.74 -0.52 -13.71
N THR A 425 4.78 0.27 -13.91
CA THR A 425 5.91 -0.08 -14.78
C THR A 425 6.85 -1.09 -14.12
N ARG A 426 7.66 -1.79 -14.93
CA ARG A 426 8.74 -2.67 -14.46
C ARG A 426 9.63 -1.99 -13.40
N SER A 427 9.96 -0.71 -13.58
CA SER A 427 10.79 0.04 -12.63
C SER A 427 10.08 0.37 -11.31
N GLU A 428 8.76 0.55 -11.31
CA GLU A 428 7.98 0.76 -10.08
C GLU A 428 7.86 -0.57 -9.32
N ILE A 429 7.59 -1.68 -10.01
CA ILE A 429 7.57 -3.02 -9.42
C ILE A 429 8.95 -3.40 -8.84
N LEU A 430 10.04 -3.17 -9.58
CA LEU A 430 11.40 -3.44 -9.09
C LEU A 430 11.84 -2.49 -7.97
N SER A 431 11.23 -1.30 -7.83
CA SER A 431 11.58 -0.37 -6.74
C SER A 431 11.29 -0.92 -5.33
N GLN A 432 10.34 -1.87 -5.21
CA GLN A 432 10.06 -2.56 -3.95
C GLN A 432 11.02 -3.73 -3.67
N VAL A 433 12.00 -4.00 -4.56
CA VAL A 433 12.93 -5.13 -4.47
C VAL A 433 14.35 -4.63 -4.19
N THR A 434 14.81 -4.87 -2.96
CA THR A 434 16.19 -4.61 -2.52
C THR A 434 17.01 -5.89 -2.67
N VAL A 435 18.16 -5.82 -3.33
CA VAL A 435 19.15 -6.89 -3.31
C VAL A 435 20.02 -6.68 -2.07
N LEU A 436 20.08 -7.66 -1.17
CA LEU A 436 20.87 -7.58 0.07
C LEU A 436 22.24 -8.25 -0.07
N ASP A 437 22.31 -9.36 -0.82
CA ASP A 437 23.55 -10.03 -1.19
C ASP A 437 23.47 -10.62 -2.60
N TYR A 438 24.62 -10.80 -3.24
CA TYR A 438 24.74 -11.46 -4.53
C TYR A 438 26.14 -12.06 -4.68
N VAL A 439 26.21 -13.36 -4.91
CA VAL A 439 27.44 -14.11 -5.23
C VAL A 439 27.39 -14.57 -6.69
N SER A 440 26.24 -15.10 -7.12
CA SER A 440 25.98 -15.53 -8.50
C SER A 440 24.47 -15.54 -8.78
N ASP A 441 24.07 -15.83 -10.03
CA ASP A 441 22.66 -15.99 -10.41
C ASP A 441 22.01 -17.24 -9.76
N ASP A 442 22.84 -18.10 -9.16
CA ASP A 442 22.42 -19.26 -8.36
C ASP A 442 22.64 -19.08 -6.85
N ASP A 443 23.13 -17.90 -6.42
CA ASP A 443 23.46 -17.63 -5.03
C ASP A 443 23.28 -16.13 -4.69
N PHE A 444 22.11 -15.75 -4.18
CA PHE A 444 21.71 -14.36 -3.92
C PHE A 444 20.64 -14.22 -2.83
N ILE A 445 20.53 -13.01 -2.25
CA ILE A 445 19.55 -12.66 -1.20
C ILE A 445 18.79 -11.39 -1.61
N LEU A 446 17.46 -11.48 -1.67
CA LEU A 446 16.55 -10.37 -1.91
C LEU A 446 15.69 -10.06 -0.69
N LYS A 447 15.31 -8.79 -0.55
CA LYS A 447 14.18 -8.32 0.24
C LYS A 447 13.13 -7.71 -0.70
N VAL A 448 11.87 -8.06 -0.52
CA VAL A 448 10.71 -7.44 -1.15
C VAL A 448 9.88 -6.71 -0.09
N GLY A 449 9.62 -5.42 -0.29
CA GLY A 449 8.91 -4.57 0.65
C GLY A 449 7.40 -4.79 0.66
N SER A 450 6.82 -4.90 1.86
CA SER A 450 5.36 -4.79 2.06
C SER A 450 4.95 -3.32 2.01
N GLY A 451 3.86 -3.00 1.30
CA GLY A 451 3.36 -1.63 1.11
C GLY A 451 2.88 -0.91 2.39
N VAL A 452 2.97 -1.57 3.55
CA VAL A 452 2.62 -1.05 4.88
C VAL A 452 3.86 -0.56 5.67
N GLY A 453 5.08 -0.84 5.18
CA GLY A 453 6.33 -0.35 5.78
C GLY A 453 6.69 -0.94 7.16
N ARG A 454 5.93 -1.92 7.67
CA ARG A 454 6.21 -2.61 8.95
C ARG A 454 6.82 -4.01 8.80
N ASP A 455 6.72 -4.61 7.61
CA ASP A 455 7.03 -6.02 7.38
C ASP A 455 7.84 -6.19 6.10
N GLU A 456 8.77 -7.14 6.10
CA GLU A 456 9.73 -7.37 5.04
C GLU A 456 9.71 -8.86 4.61
N ILE A 457 9.67 -9.12 3.30
CA ILE A 457 9.71 -10.48 2.74
C ILE A 457 11.11 -10.75 2.23
N LEU A 458 11.86 -11.59 2.95
CA LEU A 458 13.19 -12.05 2.56
C LEU A 458 13.08 -13.32 1.69
N LEU A 459 13.77 -13.33 0.55
CA LEU A 459 13.85 -14.46 -0.37
C LEU A 459 15.34 -14.73 -0.69
N ALA A 460 15.87 -15.89 -0.29
CA ALA A 460 17.29 -16.22 -0.40
C ALA A 460 17.50 -17.54 -1.14
N LYS A 461 18.02 -17.46 -2.36
CA LYS A 461 18.47 -18.61 -3.16
C LYS A 461 19.93 -18.84 -2.77
N VAL A 462 20.19 -19.78 -1.86
CA VAL A 462 21.50 -20.00 -1.23
C VAL A 462 21.73 -21.50 -0.95
N PRO A 463 22.97 -21.97 -0.75
CA PRO A 463 23.20 -23.33 -0.25
C PRO A 463 22.62 -23.51 1.18
N PRO A 464 21.89 -24.60 1.47
CA PRO A 464 21.41 -24.89 2.83
C PRO A 464 22.55 -25.33 3.77
N ALA A 465 22.40 -25.02 5.05
CA ALA A 465 23.22 -25.54 6.15
C ALA A 465 22.56 -26.78 6.79
N GLU A 466 23.09 -27.29 7.91
CA GLU A 466 22.56 -28.52 8.53
C GLU A 466 21.16 -28.34 9.13
N THR A 467 20.83 -27.15 9.64
CA THR A 467 19.51 -26.83 10.22
C THR A 467 18.89 -25.58 9.57
N LEU A 468 17.57 -25.39 9.75
CA LEU A 468 16.89 -24.18 9.29
C LEU A 468 17.46 -22.93 10.01
N GLN A 469 17.80 -23.04 11.31
CA GLN A 469 18.47 -21.97 12.06
C GLN A 469 19.84 -21.65 11.47
N GLN A 470 20.72 -22.63 11.28
CA GLN A 470 22.04 -22.40 10.67
C GLN A 470 21.93 -21.78 9.27
N THR A 471 20.89 -22.14 8.50
CA THR A 471 20.65 -21.58 7.16
C THR A 471 20.19 -20.12 7.24
N MET A 472 19.31 -19.80 8.18
CA MET A 472 18.94 -18.41 8.49
C MET A 472 20.13 -17.63 9.04
N ASP A 473 20.98 -18.21 9.89
CA ASP A 473 22.17 -17.58 10.45
C ASP A 473 23.22 -17.32 9.35
N ALA A 474 23.40 -18.24 8.40
CA ALA A 474 24.27 -18.02 7.25
C ALA A 474 23.73 -16.92 6.32
N VAL A 475 22.41 -16.85 6.13
CA VAL A 475 21.73 -15.77 5.39
C VAL A 475 21.84 -14.45 6.14
N GLN A 476 21.63 -14.41 7.45
CA GLN A 476 21.80 -13.21 8.28
C GLN A 476 23.26 -12.79 8.38
N GLN A 477 24.23 -13.72 8.41
CA GLN A 477 25.66 -13.41 8.31
C GLN A 477 26.05 -12.87 6.94
N ARG A 478 25.34 -13.27 5.88
CA ARG A 478 25.50 -12.72 4.53
C ARG A 478 24.66 -11.48 4.26
N ILE A 479 23.72 -11.11 5.13
CA ILE A 479 23.17 -9.76 5.22
C ILE A 479 24.11 -8.91 6.10
N ALA A 480 24.76 -9.53 7.10
CA ALA A 480 25.69 -8.89 8.04
C ALA A 480 26.99 -8.42 7.37
N GLN A 481 27.58 -9.31 6.57
CA GLN A 481 28.80 -9.07 5.80
C GLN A 481 28.60 -9.61 4.37
N PRO A 482 27.74 -8.98 3.56
CA PRO A 482 27.43 -9.47 2.21
C PRO A 482 28.66 -9.50 1.31
N HIS A 483 28.63 -10.42 0.36
CA HIS A 483 29.82 -10.88 -0.35
C HIS A 483 30.44 -9.78 -1.20
N ALA A 484 31.77 -9.83 -1.39
CA ALA A 484 32.50 -8.82 -2.16
C ALA A 484 32.11 -8.74 -3.66
N LEU A 485 31.28 -9.67 -4.16
CA LEU A 485 30.68 -9.65 -5.50
C LEU A 485 29.22 -9.16 -5.53
N HIS A 486 28.62 -8.83 -4.37
CA HIS A 486 27.47 -7.94 -4.35
C HIS A 486 27.97 -6.55 -4.76
N THR A 487 27.12 -5.72 -5.39
CA THR A 487 27.60 -4.47 -6.03
C THR A 487 26.59 -3.34 -6.09
N ARG A 488 25.31 -3.66 -5.95
CA ARG A 488 24.14 -2.80 -6.22
C ARG A 488 22.98 -3.31 -5.37
N ARG A 489 22.43 -2.44 -4.52
CA ARG A 489 21.34 -2.78 -3.59
C ARG A 489 19.94 -2.73 -4.24
N SER A 490 19.82 -2.26 -5.49
CA SER A 490 18.61 -2.31 -6.31
C SER A 490 18.71 -3.39 -7.39
N VAL A 491 17.58 -3.92 -7.86
CA VAL A 491 17.49 -4.65 -9.14
C VAL A 491 17.44 -3.62 -10.28
N GLU A 492 18.23 -3.82 -11.34
CA GLU A 492 18.30 -2.88 -12.46
C GLU A 492 17.30 -3.24 -13.57
N ALA A 493 16.92 -2.26 -14.42
CA ALA A 493 15.86 -2.44 -15.42
C ALA A 493 16.17 -3.52 -16.50
N GLU A 494 17.44 -3.92 -16.61
CA GLU A 494 17.94 -4.96 -17.52
C GLU A 494 18.07 -6.35 -16.84
N GLU A 495 17.78 -6.46 -15.54
CA GLU A 495 17.96 -7.68 -14.75
C GLU A 495 16.64 -8.47 -14.59
N THR A 496 16.72 -9.80 -14.69
CA THR A 496 15.56 -10.70 -14.61
C THR A 496 15.13 -10.92 -13.16
N LEU A 497 13.83 -10.98 -12.89
CA LEU A 497 13.27 -11.36 -11.58
C LEU A 497 12.02 -12.24 -11.79
N GLU A 498 12.04 -13.46 -11.26
CA GLU A 498 10.93 -14.41 -11.36
C GLU A 498 10.84 -15.30 -10.11
N ILE A 499 9.64 -15.40 -9.53
CA ILE A 499 9.35 -16.06 -8.24
C ILE A 499 8.17 -17.05 -8.42
N PRO A 500 8.24 -18.30 -7.92
CA PRO A 500 7.12 -19.24 -8.00
C PRO A 500 5.94 -18.85 -7.09
N ARG A 501 4.69 -19.03 -7.56
CA ARG A 501 3.48 -18.90 -6.74
C ARG A 501 3.40 -20.06 -5.74
N LEU A 502 3.27 -19.74 -4.45
CA LEU A 502 3.25 -20.69 -3.34
C LEU A 502 1.95 -20.53 -2.55
N THR A 503 1.19 -21.62 -2.37
CA THR A 503 -0.07 -21.59 -1.61
C THR A 503 -0.29 -22.89 -0.86
N PHE A 504 -0.29 -22.84 0.48
CA PHE A 504 -0.51 -24.02 1.32
C PHE A 504 -1.32 -23.72 2.60
N SER A 505 -1.95 -24.77 3.13
CA SER A 505 -2.86 -24.72 4.28
C SER A 505 -2.75 -26.06 5.01
N VAL A 506 -1.97 -26.09 6.10
CA VAL A 506 -1.50 -27.31 6.76
C VAL A 506 -1.78 -27.30 8.26
N ALA A 507 -2.27 -28.43 8.78
CA ALA A 507 -2.38 -28.71 10.21
C ALA A 507 -1.36 -29.80 10.62
N LYS A 508 -0.59 -29.57 11.68
CA LYS A 508 0.40 -30.50 12.22
C LYS A 508 0.11 -30.78 13.69
N ASP A 509 -0.10 -32.06 14.00
CA ASP A 509 -0.22 -32.58 15.36
C ASP A 509 1.16 -33.07 15.86
N TYR A 510 1.52 -32.74 17.09
CA TYR A 510 2.79 -33.12 17.74
C TYR A 510 2.55 -34.22 18.79
N PHE A 511 2.11 -35.40 18.33
CA PHE A 511 1.80 -36.58 19.16
C PHE A 511 2.93 -37.00 20.12
N GLU A 512 4.18 -36.68 19.79
CA GLU A 512 5.37 -36.90 20.61
C GLU A 512 5.36 -36.13 21.96
N LEU A 513 4.57 -35.05 22.05
CA LEU A 513 4.30 -34.30 23.29
C LEU A 513 3.07 -34.83 24.03
N VAL A 514 2.11 -35.43 23.33
CA VAL A 514 0.82 -35.88 23.88
C VAL A 514 1.02 -37.00 24.90
N GLY A 515 0.24 -36.97 25.98
CA GLY A 515 0.28 -37.96 27.06
C GLY A 515 1.44 -37.78 28.06
N ARG A 516 2.26 -36.72 27.91
CA ARG A 516 3.41 -36.46 28.80
C ARG A 516 3.01 -35.66 30.02
N ASP A 517 3.39 -36.15 31.20
CA ASP A 517 3.19 -35.44 32.47
C ASP A 517 4.31 -34.38 32.67
N LEU A 518 3.95 -33.20 33.15
CA LEU A 518 4.86 -32.13 33.57
C LEU A 518 5.53 -32.47 34.92
N GLN A 519 6.79 -32.07 35.08
CA GLN A 519 7.55 -32.19 36.33
C GLN A 519 7.73 -30.79 36.95
N LEU A 520 7.13 -30.61 38.13
CA LEU A 520 7.26 -29.40 38.94
C LEU A 520 8.21 -29.68 40.12
N LYS A 521 9.05 -28.70 40.45
CA LYS A 521 10.09 -28.73 41.48
C LYS A 521 9.52 -28.41 42.86
N SER A 522 8.36 -27.74 42.94
CA SER A 522 7.68 -27.43 44.21
C SER A 522 6.89 -28.63 44.76
N LEU A 523 7.29 -29.14 45.94
CA LEU A 523 6.74 -30.34 46.57
C LEU A 523 5.37 -30.16 47.28
N THR A 524 4.60 -29.11 46.98
CA THR A 524 3.35 -28.78 47.70
C THR A 524 2.12 -28.57 46.80
N ALA A 525 1.95 -29.39 45.76
CA ALA A 525 0.67 -29.57 45.08
C ALA A 525 0.53 -30.97 44.48
N THR A 526 -0.44 -31.76 44.95
CA THR A 526 -0.74 -33.11 44.41
C THR A 526 -1.64 -33.03 43.18
N ALA A 527 -1.15 -32.42 42.11
CA ALA A 527 -1.84 -32.31 40.83
C ALA A 527 -0.85 -32.51 39.66
N PHE A 528 -0.89 -33.68 39.02
CA PHE A 528 -0.15 -33.91 37.78
C PHE A 528 -0.81 -33.11 36.64
N ARG A 529 -0.02 -32.40 35.84
CA ARG A 529 -0.47 -31.73 34.61
C ARG A 529 0.04 -32.52 33.41
N ARG A 530 -0.79 -32.70 32.38
CA ARG A 530 -0.47 -33.49 31.18
C ARG A 530 -0.67 -32.65 29.93
N ILE A 531 0.16 -32.88 28.91
CA ILE A 531 -0.10 -32.35 27.56
C ILE A 531 -1.13 -33.26 26.89
N GLU A 532 -2.36 -32.78 26.79
CA GLU A 532 -3.47 -33.47 26.12
C GLU A 532 -3.40 -33.32 24.59
N ARG A 533 -3.13 -32.11 24.11
CA ARG A 533 -3.05 -31.75 22.67
C ARG A 533 -1.91 -30.78 22.44
N ALA A 534 -1.29 -30.87 21.25
CA ALA A 534 -0.22 -29.98 20.81
C ALA A 534 -0.29 -29.89 19.28
N GLU A 535 -0.79 -28.77 18.77
CA GLU A 535 -1.20 -28.62 17.37
C GLU A 535 -0.79 -27.26 16.82
N GLN A 536 -0.50 -27.20 15.52
CA GLN A 536 -0.20 -25.97 14.79
C GLN A 536 -0.91 -25.96 13.44
N ILE A 537 -1.48 -24.83 13.06
CA ILE A 537 -2.01 -24.57 11.73
C ILE A 537 -1.20 -23.44 11.08
N ILE A 538 -0.81 -23.62 9.82
CA ILE A 538 -0.16 -22.60 8.99
C ILE A 538 -0.92 -22.49 7.67
N ARG A 539 -1.42 -21.29 7.35
CA ARG A 539 -2.04 -20.92 6.08
C ARG A 539 -1.17 -19.84 5.45
N PHE A 540 -0.49 -20.18 4.35
CA PHE A 540 0.46 -19.31 3.68
C PHE A 540 0.13 -19.19 2.20
N ARG A 541 0.20 -17.97 1.68
CA ARG A 541 0.13 -17.64 0.25
C ARG A 541 1.20 -16.60 -0.07
N LEU A 542 1.96 -16.81 -1.14
CA LEU A 542 2.84 -15.83 -1.76
C LEU A 542 2.56 -15.86 -3.26
N ASP A 543 1.96 -14.79 -3.76
CA ASP A 543 1.59 -14.60 -5.15
C ASP A 543 1.76 -13.15 -5.59
N GLU A 544 1.33 -12.82 -6.80
CA GLU A 544 1.49 -11.51 -7.43
C GLU A 544 0.95 -10.32 -6.61
N ALA A 545 0.04 -10.56 -5.66
CA ALA A 545 -0.53 -9.53 -4.79
C ALA A 545 0.22 -9.35 -3.45
N GLY A 546 1.07 -10.29 -3.05
CA GLY A 546 1.84 -10.23 -1.80
C GLY A 546 1.84 -11.53 -1.00
N GLY A 547 2.34 -11.42 0.23
CA GLY A 547 2.26 -12.47 1.23
C GLY A 547 0.95 -12.40 2.04
N TYR A 548 0.39 -13.56 2.36
CA TYR A 548 -0.65 -13.72 3.37
C TYR A 548 -0.26 -14.88 4.29
N LEU A 549 -0.20 -14.60 5.60
CA LEU A 549 0.11 -15.58 6.63
C LEU A 549 -0.95 -15.51 7.74
N GLU A 550 -1.67 -16.61 7.94
CA GLU A 550 -2.46 -16.84 9.15
C GLU A 550 -1.96 -18.13 9.81
N SER A 551 -1.69 -18.07 11.11
CA SER A 551 -1.25 -19.25 11.85
C SER A 551 -1.84 -19.29 13.28
N GLU A 552 -2.11 -20.51 13.74
CA GLU A 552 -2.62 -20.82 15.07
C GLU A 552 -1.70 -21.87 15.71
N ALA A 553 -1.40 -21.76 17.00
CA ALA A 553 -0.63 -22.76 17.74
C ALA A 553 -0.91 -22.73 19.26
N LEU A 554 -0.26 -23.65 19.98
CA LEU A 554 -0.41 -23.81 21.42
C LEU A 554 0.99 -23.88 22.09
N ILE A 555 1.15 -23.26 23.28
CA ILE A 555 2.22 -23.47 24.28
C ILE A 555 3.57 -22.64 24.16
N SER A 556 3.75 -21.26 24.30
CA SER A 556 5.02 -20.53 24.92
C SER A 556 6.21 -19.40 24.34
N VAL A 557 7.65 -19.48 24.15
CA VAL A 557 8.96 -18.49 24.22
C VAL A 557 9.77 -17.89 22.96
N ILE A 558 10.37 -16.68 22.83
CA ILE A 558 11.40 -15.73 23.46
C ILE A 558 12.99 -15.51 23.10
N GLY A 559 13.56 -15.28 21.85
CA GLY A 559 14.80 -14.43 21.49
C GLY A 559 16.13 -14.95 20.83
N ASP A 560 17.04 -14.24 20.06
CA ASP A 560 17.06 -12.95 19.24
C ASP A 560 18.31 -12.76 18.22
N PHE A 561 18.61 -11.59 17.53
CA PHE A 561 19.60 -11.43 16.36
C PHE A 561 20.20 -10.00 15.91
N GLY A 562 20.92 -9.85 14.74
CA GLY A 562 21.44 -8.60 14.01
C GLY A 562 22.80 -8.75 13.22
N GLU A 563 23.43 -7.90 12.32
CA GLU A 563 23.19 -6.63 11.51
C GLU A 563 24.36 -6.35 10.43
N SER A 564 24.29 -5.38 9.47
CA SER A 564 24.76 -5.37 8.01
C SER A 564 25.80 -4.35 7.38
N GLU A 565 26.43 -4.62 6.16
CA GLU A 565 27.02 -3.65 5.12
C GLU A 565 27.89 -4.21 3.87
N PRO A 566 27.62 -3.87 2.55
CA PRO A 566 28.44 -4.34 1.35
C PRO A 566 28.69 -3.36 0.08
N PRO A 567 29.10 -3.76 -1.19
CA PRO A 567 30.34 -3.37 -1.96
C PRO A 567 30.17 -2.97 -3.50
N ALA A 568 30.98 -3.44 -4.51
CA ALA A 568 31.05 -2.95 -5.94
C ALA A 568 31.77 -3.90 -6.98
N PRO A 569 31.72 -3.79 -8.34
CA PRO A 569 30.82 -3.10 -9.32
C PRO A 569 30.19 -4.00 -10.47
N HIS A 570 29.36 -3.44 -11.36
CA HIS A 570 28.41 -4.13 -12.29
C HIS A 570 28.83 -5.43 -13.05
N LYS A 571 27.89 -6.39 -13.02
CA LYS A 571 27.62 -7.48 -13.99
C LYS A 571 26.09 -7.63 -14.05
N ILE A 572 25.45 -7.78 -15.22
CA ILE A 572 23.99 -8.01 -15.27
C ILE A 572 23.68 -9.33 -14.54
N ARG A 573 22.68 -9.31 -13.65
CA ARG A 573 22.28 -10.41 -12.76
C ARG A 573 20.94 -11.00 -13.17
N GLU A 574 20.75 -12.28 -12.87
CA GLU A 574 19.45 -12.94 -12.98
C GLU A 574 18.98 -13.38 -11.58
N PHE A 575 17.75 -13.01 -11.21
CA PHE A 575 17.13 -13.31 -9.91
C PHE A 575 15.95 -14.28 -10.06
N VAL A 576 16.24 -15.50 -10.52
CA VAL A 576 15.24 -16.53 -10.80
C VAL A 576 15.25 -17.60 -9.70
N PHE A 577 14.12 -17.79 -9.02
CA PHE A 577 13.93 -18.82 -7.98
C PHE A 577 13.56 -20.19 -8.56
N ASP A 578 14.45 -20.71 -9.41
CA ASP A 578 14.29 -21.94 -10.18
C ASP A 578 14.66 -23.24 -9.43
N ARG A 579 15.07 -23.16 -8.15
CA ARG A 579 15.59 -24.29 -7.36
C ARG A 579 15.51 -23.98 -5.86
N PRO A 580 15.92 -24.89 -4.94
CA PRO A 580 15.70 -24.72 -3.51
C PRO A 580 16.13 -23.37 -2.93
N PHE A 581 15.24 -22.78 -2.12
CA PHE A 581 15.42 -21.44 -1.57
C PHE A 581 14.73 -21.27 -0.21
N LEU A 582 15.19 -20.27 0.55
CA LEU A 582 14.65 -19.87 1.83
C LEU A 582 13.70 -18.66 1.65
N ILE A 583 12.57 -18.70 2.34
CA ILE A 583 11.67 -17.57 2.57
C ILE A 583 11.72 -17.24 4.06
N CYS A 584 11.91 -15.97 4.42
CA CYS A 584 11.74 -15.49 5.78
C CYS A 584 10.84 -14.24 5.80
N LEU A 585 10.01 -14.11 6.83
CA LEU A 585 9.17 -12.94 7.06
C LEU A 585 9.54 -12.29 8.39
N THR A 586 9.98 -11.02 8.34
CA THR A 586 10.45 -10.23 9.50
C THR A 586 9.65 -8.94 9.62
N GLU A 587 9.43 -8.46 10.84
CA GLU A 587 9.06 -7.06 11.02
C GLU A 587 10.27 -6.14 10.80
N HIS A 588 10.02 -4.89 10.44
CA HIS A 588 11.04 -3.86 10.30
C HIS A 588 11.69 -3.58 11.68
N GLN A 589 13.01 -3.73 11.77
CA GLN A 589 13.80 -3.74 13.02
C GLN A 589 13.57 -4.94 13.96
N ALA A 590 12.81 -5.96 13.55
CA ALA A 590 12.96 -7.28 14.14
C ALA A 590 14.27 -7.94 13.67
N THR A 591 14.82 -8.82 14.50
CA THR A 591 16.10 -9.66 14.30
C THR A 591 16.19 -12.49 13.26
N GLN A 592 15.62 -13.69 13.60
CA GLN A 592 14.35 -14.23 14.13
C GLN A 592 13.08 -13.76 13.39
N PRO A 593 12.95 -14.10 12.09
CA PRO A 593 11.67 -14.03 11.40
C PRO A 593 10.54 -14.78 12.13
N TYR A 594 9.32 -14.23 12.05
CA TYR A 594 8.11 -14.85 12.60
C TYR A 594 7.58 -16.01 11.73
N PHE A 595 8.12 -16.17 10.52
CA PHE A 595 7.90 -17.32 9.65
C PHE A 595 9.15 -17.56 8.81
N ALA A 596 9.57 -18.82 8.70
CA ALA A 596 10.64 -19.23 7.81
C ALA A 596 10.28 -20.54 7.11
N ALA A 597 10.51 -20.61 5.80
CA ALA A 597 10.25 -21.81 5.01
C ALA A 597 11.42 -22.10 4.06
N TRP A 598 12.03 -23.26 4.20
CA TRP A 598 12.90 -23.85 3.19
C TRP A 598 12.03 -24.58 2.16
N ILE A 599 12.06 -24.14 0.92
CA ILE A 599 11.28 -24.68 -0.20
C ILE A 599 12.21 -25.52 -1.07
N ALA A 600 12.22 -26.84 -0.89
CA ALA A 600 13.08 -27.77 -1.63
C ALA A 600 12.37 -28.47 -2.80
N ASN A 601 11.04 -28.50 -2.78
CA ASN A 601 10.22 -29.18 -3.78
C ASN A 601 8.90 -28.45 -4.06
N THR A 602 8.12 -28.97 -5.01
CA THR A 602 6.91 -28.32 -5.53
C THR A 602 5.60 -28.69 -4.80
N GLU A 603 5.62 -29.34 -3.63
CA GLU A 603 4.38 -29.70 -2.88
C GLU A 603 3.51 -28.48 -2.49
N PHE A 604 4.14 -27.30 -2.40
CA PHE A 604 3.48 -26.04 -2.05
C PHE A 604 3.26 -25.10 -3.26
N MET A 605 3.68 -25.50 -4.47
CA MET A 605 3.62 -24.66 -5.67
C MET A 605 2.39 -25.00 -6.53
N THR A 606 1.85 -23.98 -7.21
CA THR A 606 0.85 -24.21 -8.25
C THR A 606 1.52 -24.82 -9.48
N LEU A 607 1.41 -26.14 -9.66
CA LEU A 607 1.88 -26.83 -10.86
C LEU A 607 1.16 -26.31 -12.12
N ARG A 608 1.90 -26.06 -13.20
CA ARG A 608 1.33 -25.91 -14.54
C ARG A 608 1.50 -27.21 -15.32
N SER A 609 0.44 -27.65 -16.00
CA SER A 609 0.55 -28.66 -17.06
C SER A 609 1.51 -28.15 -18.16
N PRO A 610 2.27 -29.04 -18.81
CA PRO A 610 3.10 -28.71 -19.97
C PRO A 610 2.26 -28.44 -21.24
#